data_AF-A0A5M9I3L6-F1
#
_entry.id   AF-A0A5M9I3L6-F1
#
_cell.length_a   1.000
_cell.length_b   1.000
_cell.length_c   1.000
_cell.angle_alpha   90.00
_cell.angle_beta   90.00
_cell.angle_gamma   90.00
#
_symmetry.space_group_name_H-M   'P 1'
#
loop_
_entity.id
_entity.type
_entity.pdbx_description
1 polymer ?
#
loop_
_entity_poly.entity_id
_entity_poly.type
_entity_poly.pdbx_seq_one_letter_code
_entity_poly.pdbx_strand_id
1 'polypeptide(L)'
;MRSVTLQGGILKRQTCSKLNHLRIHKKVVFLGGKEEIMGFFDLFKRQKPVDLATLQRDLEIANDCAQLIENTVNPETFFSRYDLYMEKLAVLAEAQASHRVKVKGDNLIQKYERMNTDEQKAETINAFIDRVWYDTCQKADKLKTEKGKENRYKKFFDTMSQYEGAMPDICIRHYKHLVPIKIYSEEICEQILRQKDSIKKNGFSHYEYIACSNSCPKCKALDGKIFPLSQLRPGLNAPPMCEHCRCSISAHTGESEEDYQNWLNSF
;
A
#
# COMPACT_ATOMS: atom_id res chain seq x y z
N MET A 1 12.15 39.98 -8.01
CA MET A 1 10.95 39.26 -7.53
C MET A 1 10.22 38.67 -8.72
N ARG A 2 10.35 37.36 -8.95
CA ARG A 2 9.50 36.61 -9.89
C ARG A 2 9.11 35.33 -9.18
N SER A 3 7.86 35.28 -8.73
CA SER A 3 7.24 34.11 -8.12
C SER A 3 6.99 33.07 -9.21
N VAL A 4 7.68 31.93 -9.13
CA VAL A 4 7.34 30.76 -9.93
C VAL A 4 6.36 29.91 -9.12
N THR A 5 5.09 30.01 -9.48
CA THR A 5 4.01 29.17 -8.96
C THR A 5 4.13 27.80 -9.64
N LEU A 6 4.71 26.80 -8.98
CA LEU A 6 4.70 25.42 -9.48
C LEU A 6 3.43 24.71 -8.99
N GLN A 7 2.56 24.45 -9.96
CA GLN A 7 1.30 23.73 -9.84
C GLN A 7 1.52 22.33 -9.23
N GLY A 8 0.71 22.03 -8.23
CA GLY A 8 0.56 20.70 -7.67
C GLY A 8 -0.06 19.76 -8.70
N GLY A 9 0.65 18.67 -8.97
CA GLY A 9 0.13 17.58 -9.78
C GLY A 9 1.26 16.66 -10.20
N ILE A 10 1.49 15.60 -9.41
CA ILE A 10 2.03 14.27 -9.80
C ILE A 10 2.01 13.44 -8.51
N LEU A 11 0.85 12.87 -8.14
CA LEU A 11 0.79 11.76 -7.16
C LEU A 11 -0.52 10.96 -7.29
N LYS A 12 -1.04 10.83 -8.52
CA LYS A 12 -2.37 10.25 -8.78
C LYS A 12 -2.38 8.83 -9.37
N ARG A 13 -1.27 8.07 -9.39
CA ARG A 13 -1.21 6.89 -10.29
C ARG A 13 -0.60 5.57 -9.81
N GLN A 14 -0.29 5.33 -8.53
CA GLN A 14 0.37 4.05 -8.17
C GLN A 14 -0.39 3.07 -7.26
N THR A 15 -1.51 3.42 -6.64
CA THR A 15 -2.19 2.49 -5.71
C THR A 15 -3.44 1.78 -6.28
N CYS A 16 -3.95 2.18 -7.45
CA CYS A 16 -5.24 1.68 -7.96
C CYS A 16 -5.15 0.44 -8.87
N SER A 17 -3.97 0.01 -9.33
CA SER A 17 -3.87 -1.02 -10.37
C SER A 17 -3.95 -2.48 -9.89
N LYS A 18 -3.90 -2.75 -8.57
CA LYS A 18 -3.73 -4.13 -8.07
C LYS A 18 -5.02 -4.94 -7.88
N LEU A 19 -6.20 -4.32 -7.83
CA LEU A 19 -7.46 -5.02 -7.49
C LEU A 19 -8.33 -5.45 -8.69
N ASN A 20 -7.88 -5.23 -9.94
CA ASN A 20 -8.64 -5.63 -11.15
C ASN A 20 -8.98 -7.14 -11.22
N HIS A 21 -8.39 -7.97 -10.35
CA HIS A 21 -8.63 -9.41 -10.29
C HIS A 21 -9.95 -9.79 -9.58
N LEU A 22 -10.60 -8.89 -8.83
CA LEU A 22 -11.81 -9.17 -8.06
C LEU A 22 -13.06 -9.35 -8.95
N ARG A 23 -13.18 -8.58 -10.04
CA ARG A 23 -14.34 -8.67 -10.93
C ARG A 23 -14.40 -9.98 -11.69
N ILE A 24 -15.59 -10.54 -11.83
CA ILE A 24 -15.86 -11.69 -12.69
C ILE A 24 -16.24 -11.14 -14.06
N HIS A 25 -15.56 -11.57 -15.12
CA HIS A 25 -15.81 -11.04 -16.45
C HIS A 25 -17.26 -11.29 -16.88
N LYS A 26 -17.94 -10.26 -17.44
CA LYS A 26 -19.34 -10.28 -17.91
C LYS A 26 -19.68 -11.35 -18.96
N LYS A 27 -18.71 -12.14 -19.42
CA LYS A 27 -18.93 -13.24 -20.35
C LYS A 27 -19.35 -14.54 -19.65
N VAL A 28 -19.31 -14.58 -18.31
CA VAL A 28 -19.82 -15.71 -17.52
C VAL A 28 -21.31 -15.90 -17.75
N VAL A 29 -21.64 -16.97 -18.47
CA VAL A 29 -23.02 -17.40 -18.75
C VAL A 29 -23.18 -18.84 -18.26
N PHE A 30 -24.29 -19.06 -17.55
CA PHE A 30 -24.72 -20.32 -17.00
C PHE A 30 -25.62 -21.07 -18.01
N LEU A 31 -25.27 -22.31 -18.38
CA LEU A 31 -26.06 -23.17 -19.28
C LEU A 31 -26.55 -24.42 -18.53
N GLY A 32 -27.77 -24.89 -18.82
CA GLY A 32 -28.37 -26.05 -18.17
C GLY A 32 -27.55 -27.34 -18.35
N GLY A 33 -27.26 -28.03 -17.25
CA GLY A 33 -26.67 -29.38 -17.23
C GLY A 33 -27.73 -30.45 -16.99
N LYS A 34 -27.55 -31.63 -17.60
CA LYS A 34 -28.23 -32.88 -17.19
C LYS A 34 -27.18 -33.77 -16.50
N GLU A 35 -27.64 -34.49 -15.48
CA GLU A 35 -27.03 -35.60 -14.73
C GLU A 35 -26.38 -35.29 -13.37
N GLU A 36 -26.71 -36.18 -12.42
CA GLU A 36 -26.43 -36.15 -10.98
C GLU A 36 -25.10 -36.83 -10.66
N ILE A 37 -24.20 -36.14 -9.93
CA ILE A 37 -23.09 -36.77 -9.20
C ILE A 37 -22.75 -35.96 -7.93
N MET A 38 -22.43 -36.68 -6.84
CA MET A 38 -22.14 -36.16 -5.50
C MET A 38 -20.93 -35.19 -5.47
N GLY A 39 -21.11 -34.06 -4.75
CA GLY A 39 -20.12 -32.98 -4.61
C GLY A 39 -19.18 -33.12 -3.41
N PHE A 40 -18.00 -32.49 -3.52
CA PHE A 40 -16.82 -32.61 -2.64
C PHE A 40 -16.75 -31.55 -1.51
N PHE A 41 -17.69 -30.59 -1.45
CA PHE A 41 -17.76 -29.55 -0.41
C PHE A 41 -19.07 -29.71 0.38
N ASP A 42 -18.99 -30.35 1.54
CA ASP A 42 -20.14 -30.71 2.38
C ASP A 42 -20.55 -29.56 3.33
N LEU A 43 -20.56 -28.30 2.84
CA LEU A 43 -20.74 -27.11 3.69
C LEU A 43 -22.21 -26.67 3.90
N PHE A 44 -23.15 -27.10 3.06
CA PHE A 44 -24.58 -26.77 3.20
C PHE A 44 -25.48 -27.98 2.95
N LYS A 45 -25.71 -28.79 3.99
CA LYS A 45 -26.70 -29.87 3.93
C LYS A 45 -28.12 -29.28 3.85
N ARG A 46 -28.79 -29.60 2.73
CA ARG A 46 -30.14 -29.21 2.26
C ARG A 46 -30.20 -27.87 1.52
N GLN A 47 -29.99 -27.89 0.21
CA GLN A 47 -30.46 -26.81 -0.66
C GLN A 47 -31.41 -27.34 -1.75
N LYS A 48 -32.50 -26.59 -1.94
CA LYS A 48 -33.48 -26.75 -3.03
C LYS A 48 -32.77 -26.67 -4.39
N PRO A 49 -33.35 -27.21 -5.48
CA PRO A 49 -32.81 -27.02 -6.81
C PRO A 49 -32.56 -25.53 -7.07
N VAL A 50 -31.30 -25.18 -7.31
CA VAL A 50 -30.89 -23.79 -7.53
C VAL A 50 -31.27 -23.42 -8.97
N ASP A 51 -32.13 -22.41 -9.10
CA ASP A 51 -32.57 -21.89 -10.39
C ASP A 51 -31.48 -21.03 -11.06
N LEU A 52 -31.36 -21.12 -12.39
CA LEU A 52 -30.37 -20.38 -13.19
C LEU A 52 -30.50 -18.86 -13.00
N ALA A 53 -31.72 -18.33 -12.84
CA ALA A 53 -31.93 -16.91 -12.58
C ALA A 53 -31.38 -16.48 -11.21
N THR A 54 -31.37 -17.39 -10.23
CA THR A 54 -30.78 -17.14 -8.91
C THR A 54 -29.26 -17.04 -9.00
N LEU A 55 -28.61 -17.95 -9.73
CA LEU A 55 -27.16 -17.91 -9.95
C LEU A 55 -26.71 -16.68 -10.74
N GLN A 56 -27.50 -16.27 -11.73
CA GLN A 56 -27.23 -15.03 -12.46
C GLN A 56 -27.29 -13.82 -11.54
N ARG A 57 -28.28 -13.76 -10.64
CA ARG A 57 -28.39 -12.71 -9.62
C ARG A 57 -27.23 -12.76 -8.62
N ASP A 58 -26.82 -13.93 -8.16
CA ASP A 58 -25.68 -14.08 -7.25
C ASP A 58 -24.36 -13.63 -7.92
N LEU A 59 -24.21 -13.86 -9.23
CA LEU A 59 -23.09 -13.35 -10.02
C LEU A 59 -23.11 -11.82 -10.14
N GLU A 60 -24.27 -11.21 -10.31
CA GLU A 60 -24.43 -9.74 -10.29
C GLU A 60 -24.05 -9.18 -8.91
N ILE A 61 -24.56 -9.79 -7.83
CA ILE A 61 -24.22 -9.40 -6.45
C ILE A 61 -22.72 -9.50 -6.21
N ALA A 62 -22.07 -10.60 -6.61
CA ALA A 62 -20.62 -10.77 -6.45
C ALA A 62 -19.84 -9.66 -7.18
N ASN A 63 -20.27 -9.27 -8.38
CA ASN A 63 -19.63 -8.18 -9.11
C ASN A 63 -19.86 -6.81 -8.48
N ASP A 64 -21.05 -6.54 -7.95
CA ASP A 64 -21.35 -5.29 -7.23
C ASP A 64 -20.53 -5.20 -5.94
N CYS A 65 -20.39 -6.30 -5.19
CA CYS A 65 -19.50 -6.38 -4.04
C CYS A 65 -18.05 -6.10 -4.45
N ALA A 66 -17.55 -6.69 -5.53
CA ALA A 66 -16.19 -6.44 -6.02
C ALA A 66 -15.95 -4.93 -6.29
N GLN A 67 -16.91 -4.25 -6.91
CA GLN A 67 -16.82 -2.80 -7.12
C GLN A 67 -16.77 -2.02 -5.82
N LEU A 68 -17.56 -2.38 -4.81
CA LEU A 68 -17.56 -1.69 -3.52
C LEU A 68 -16.25 -1.93 -2.76
N ILE A 69 -15.75 -3.17 -2.75
CA ILE A 69 -14.47 -3.56 -2.14
C ILE A 69 -13.33 -2.74 -2.75
N GLU A 70 -13.31 -2.56 -4.07
CA GLU A 70 -12.29 -1.79 -4.81
C GLU A 70 -12.29 -0.28 -4.50
N ASN A 71 -13.45 0.31 -4.15
CA ASN A 71 -13.60 1.77 -4.13
C ASN A 71 -13.95 2.40 -2.76
N THR A 72 -14.57 1.65 -1.84
CA THR A 72 -15.01 2.20 -0.55
C THR A 72 -13.85 2.67 0.36
N VAL A 73 -14.09 3.69 1.16
CA VAL A 73 -13.22 4.09 2.29
C VAL A 73 -13.90 3.85 3.64
N ASN A 74 -15.09 3.25 3.64
CA ASN A 74 -15.85 2.91 4.84
C ASN A 74 -15.55 1.45 5.25
N PRO A 75 -15.00 1.20 6.45
CA PRO A 75 -14.69 -0.14 6.95
C PRO A 75 -15.88 -1.08 7.02
N GLU A 76 -17.02 -0.64 7.58
CA GLU A 76 -18.24 -1.44 7.67
C GLU A 76 -18.68 -1.92 6.28
N THR A 77 -18.67 -1.01 5.30
CA THR A 77 -18.98 -1.36 3.91
C THR A 77 -17.94 -2.31 3.32
N PHE A 78 -16.66 -2.13 3.61
CA PHE A 78 -15.63 -3.03 3.08
C PHE A 78 -15.79 -4.46 3.61
N PHE A 79 -15.82 -4.64 4.94
CA PHE A 79 -15.86 -5.97 5.56
C PHE A 79 -17.17 -6.69 5.24
N SER A 80 -18.32 -6.01 5.35
CA SER A 80 -19.62 -6.63 5.01
C SER A 80 -19.70 -7.06 3.53
N ARG A 81 -19.11 -6.29 2.61
CA ARG A 81 -19.10 -6.64 1.19
C ARG A 81 -18.07 -7.71 0.86
N TYR A 82 -16.95 -7.77 1.57
CA TYR A 82 -15.97 -8.84 1.44
C TYR A 82 -16.57 -10.18 1.86
N ASP A 83 -17.26 -10.23 3.00
CA ASP A 83 -17.92 -11.46 3.47
C ASP A 83 -18.99 -11.93 2.49
N LEU A 84 -19.87 -11.01 2.05
CA LEU A 84 -20.89 -11.32 1.06
C LEU A 84 -20.29 -11.74 -0.28
N TYR A 85 -19.19 -11.12 -0.71
CA TYR A 85 -18.47 -11.51 -1.92
C TYR A 85 -17.98 -12.96 -1.84
N MET A 86 -17.33 -13.33 -0.73
CA MET A 86 -16.83 -14.69 -0.53
C MET A 86 -17.97 -15.71 -0.44
N GLU A 87 -19.08 -15.37 0.22
CA GLU A 87 -20.29 -16.20 0.28
C GLU A 87 -20.83 -16.48 -1.13
N LYS A 88 -21.04 -15.42 -1.94
CA LYS A 88 -21.57 -15.58 -3.29
C LYS A 88 -20.60 -16.33 -4.20
N LEU A 89 -19.31 -16.06 -4.08
CA LEU A 89 -18.29 -16.76 -4.87
C LEU A 89 -18.25 -18.25 -4.54
N ALA A 90 -18.43 -18.64 -3.27
CA ALA A 90 -18.53 -20.04 -2.84
C ALA A 90 -19.74 -20.74 -3.46
N VAL A 91 -20.93 -20.12 -3.39
CA VAL A 91 -22.17 -20.66 -4.00
C VAL A 91 -22.00 -20.88 -5.51
N LEU A 92 -21.41 -19.90 -6.19
CA LEU A 92 -21.17 -19.94 -7.63
C LEU A 92 -20.13 -21.02 -8.00
N ALA A 93 -19.07 -21.19 -7.20
CA ALA A 93 -18.08 -22.24 -7.39
C ALA A 93 -18.67 -23.65 -7.18
N GLU A 94 -19.50 -23.84 -6.16
CA GLU A 94 -20.18 -25.11 -5.89
C GLU A 94 -21.17 -25.48 -7.01
N ALA A 95 -21.92 -24.50 -7.52
CA ALA A 95 -22.81 -24.70 -8.66
C ALA A 95 -22.05 -25.17 -9.93
N GLN A 96 -20.84 -24.65 -10.15
CA GLN A 96 -19.95 -25.10 -11.22
C GLN A 96 -19.40 -26.51 -10.95
N ALA A 97 -18.96 -26.80 -9.71
CA ALA A 97 -18.35 -28.08 -9.34
C ALA A 97 -19.34 -29.24 -9.40
N SER A 98 -20.59 -29.00 -9.02
CA SER A 98 -21.68 -29.98 -9.06
C SER A 98 -22.17 -30.31 -10.49
N HIS A 99 -21.54 -29.74 -11.53
CA HIS A 99 -21.93 -29.88 -12.95
C HIS A 99 -23.39 -29.52 -13.26
N ARG A 100 -24.09 -28.91 -12.29
CA ARG A 100 -25.47 -28.42 -12.44
C ARG A 100 -25.57 -27.35 -13.52
N VAL A 101 -24.45 -26.66 -13.76
CA VAL A 101 -24.38 -25.55 -14.70
C VAL A 101 -23.04 -25.54 -15.44
N LYS A 102 -23.08 -25.36 -16.76
CA LYS A 102 -21.87 -25.07 -17.55
C LYS A 102 -21.60 -23.57 -17.52
N VAL A 103 -20.36 -23.21 -17.23
CA VAL A 103 -19.90 -21.84 -17.13
C VAL A 103 -19.04 -21.53 -18.35
N LYS A 104 -19.41 -20.52 -19.14
CA LYS A 104 -18.56 -20.00 -20.22
C LYS A 104 -17.84 -18.75 -19.71
N GLY A 105 -16.52 -18.74 -19.59
CA GLY A 105 -15.78 -17.56 -19.09
C GLY A 105 -14.82 -17.91 -17.97
N ASP A 106 -14.79 -17.12 -16.91
CA ASP A 106 -13.90 -17.35 -15.77
C ASP A 106 -14.25 -18.66 -15.05
N ASN A 107 -13.22 -19.41 -14.65
CA ASN A 107 -13.38 -20.58 -13.80
C ASN A 107 -13.65 -20.13 -12.36
N LEU A 108 -14.91 -20.30 -11.91
CA LEU A 108 -15.37 -19.80 -10.61
C LEU A 108 -14.77 -20.58 -9.44
N ILE A 109 -14.49 -21.88 -9.63
CA ILE A 109 -13.82 -22.72 -8.63
C ILE A 109 -12.40 -22.20 -8.39
N GLN A 110 -11.60 -22.05 -9.45
CA GLN A 110 -10.23 -21.52 -9.34
C GLN A 110 -10.22 -20.09 -8.78
N LYS A 111 -11.23 -19.29 -9.11
CA LYS A 111 -11.35 -17.95 -8.56
C LYS A 111 -11.64 -17.97 -7.06
N TYR A 112 -12.58 -18.81 -6.61
CA TYR A 112 -12.84 -19.00 -5.19
C TYR A 112 -11.58 -19.46 -4.45
N GLU A 113 -10.91 -20.51 -4.94
CA GLU A 113 -9.69 -21.05 -4.33
C GLU A 113 -8.61 -19.99 -4.16
N ARG A 114 -8.34 -19.19 -5.20
CA ARG A 114 -7.38 -18.08 -5.15
C ARG A 114 -7.78 -17.02 -4.12
N MET A 115 -9.05 -16.59 -4.14
CA MET A 115 -9.56 -15.56 -3.25
C MET A 115 -9.66 -16.00 -1.79
N ASN A 116 -9.78 -17.31 -1.54
CA ASN A 116 -9.91 -17.89 -0.21
C ASN A 116 -8.55 -18.15 0.48
N THR A 117 -7.43 -17.77 -0.15
CA THR A 117 -6.12 -17.84 0.48
C THR A 117 -5.91 -16.70 1.48
N ASP A 118 -5.15 -16.97 2.54
CA ASP A 118 -4.77 -15.94 3.52
C ASP A 118 -3.96 -14.80 2.86
N GLU A 119 -3.14 -15.14 1.86
CA GLU A 119 -2.35 -14.18 1.09
C GLU A 119 -3.25 -13.20 0.33
N GLN A 120 -4.23 -13.71 -0.44
CA GLN A 120 -5.12 -12.84 -1.22
C GLN A 120 -6.05 -12.03 -0.33
N LYS A 121 -6.51 -12.63 0.78
CA LYS A 121 -7.28 -11.92 1.82
C LYS A 121 -6.46 -10.76 2.38
N ALA A 122 -5.20 -11.01 2.74
CA ALA A 122 -4.33 -9.98 3.28
C ALA A 122 -4.01 -8.88 2.27
N GLU A 123 -3.74 -9.21 1.01
CA GLU A 123 -3.52 -8.21 -0.05
C GLU A 123 -4.75 -7.32 -0.22
N THR A 124 -5.95 -7.90 -0.26
CA THR A 124 -7.21 -7.16 -0.43
C THR A 124 -7.47 -6.22 0.74
N ILE A 125 -7.26 -6.70 1.97
CA ILE A 125 -7.41 -5.90 3.19
C ILE A 125 -6.36 -4.79 3.25
N ASN A 126 -5.09 -5.06 2.94
CA ASN A 126 -4.04 -4.04 2.94
C ASN A 126 -4.28 -2.95 1.88
N ALA A 127 -4.75 -3.32 0.69
CA ALA A 127 -5.13 -2.36 -0.34
C ALA A 127 -6.31 -1.45 0.10
N PHE A 128 -7.22 -1.97 0.93
CA PHE A 128 -8.25 -1.18 1.57
C PHE A 128 -7.69 -0.25 2.65
N ILE A 129 -6.89 -0.78 3.57
CA ILE A 129 -6.21 -0.03 4.63
C ILE A 129 -5.46 1.17 4.04
N ASP A 130 -4.64 0.94 3.00
CA ASP A 130 -3.83 1.97 2.36
C ASP A 130 -4.69 3.10 1.79
N ARG A 131 -5.83 2.74 1.20
CA ARG A 131 -6.79 3.69 0.62
C ARG A 131 -7.49 4.52 1.69
N VAL A 132 -7.92 3.91 2.80
CA VAL A 132 -8.51 4.64 3.93
C VAL A 132 -7.46 5.55 4.57
N TRP A 133 -6.22 5.08 4.71
CA TRP A 133 -5.12 5.87 5.27
C TRP A 133 -4.79 7.08 4.39
N TYR A 134 -4.72 6.87 3.07
CA TYR A 134 -4.51 7.94 2.11
C TYR A 134 -5.61 9.00 2.20
N ASP A 135 -6.88 8.60 2.21
CA ASP A 135 -8.01 9.52 2.37
C ASP A 135 -7.96 10.25 3.74
N THR A 136 -7.56 9.56 4.79
CA THR A 136 -7.35 10.15 6.13
C THR A 136 -6.29 11.24 6.08
N CYS A 137 -5.14 10.99 5.45
CA CYS A 137 -4.06 11.96 5.26
C CYS A 137 -4.55 13.18 4.45
N GLN A 138 -5.25 12.96 3.34
CA GLN A 138 -5.82 14.02 2.50
C GLN A 138 -6.83 14.90 3.27
N LYS A 139 -7.61 14.30 4.17
CA LYS A 139 -8.55 15.02 5.05
C LYS A 139 -7.81 15.77 6.16
N ALA A 140 -6.76 15.20 6.72
CA ALA A 140 -5.92 15.85 7.73
C ALA A 140 -5.21 17.09 7.16
N ASP A 141 -4.69 17.02 5.94
CA ASP A 141 -4.00 18.14 5.29
C ASP A 141 -4.87 19.39 5.09
N LYS A 142 -6.20 19.23 5.08
CA LYS A 142 -7.16 20.34 5.00
C LYS A 142 -7.41 21.03 6.35
N LEU A 143 -6.90 20.47 7.44
CA LEU A 143 -7.07 21.03 8.79
C LEU A 143 -5.97 22.05 9.10
N LYS A 144 -6.37 23.11 9.81
CA LYS A 144 -5.49 24.25 10.12
C LYS A 144 -4.52 23.98 11.28
N THR A 145 -4.90 23.14 12.24
CA THR A 145 -4.16 22.93 13.49
C THR A 145 -3.56 21.54 13.54
N GLU A 146 -2.37 21.42 14.14
CA GLU A 146 -1.70 20.11 14.33
C GLU A 146 -2.55 19.18 15.20
N LYS A 147 -3.11 19.66 16.31
CA LYS A 147 -4.05 18.90 17.13
C LYS A 147 -5.25 18.36 16.34
N GLY A 148 -5.74 19.10 15.35
CA GLY A 148 -6.79 18.64 14.45
C GLY A 148 -6.36 17.48 13.57
N LYS A 149 -5.12 17.51 13.07
CA LYS A 149 -4.50 16.44 12.27
C LYS A 149 -4.25 15.20 13.13
N GLU A 150 -3.66 15.36 14.31
CA GLU A 150 -3.44 14.27 15.28
C GLU A 150 -4.74 13.55 15.63
N ASN A 151 -5.79 14.31 15.95
CA ASN A 151 -7.11 13.73 16.23
C ASN A 151 -7.69 12.97 15.02
N ARG A 152 -7.41 13.42 13.79
CA ARG A 152 -7.83 12.73 12.57
C ARG A 152 -7.12 11.38 12.42
N TYR A 153 -5.81 11.35 12.65
CA TYR A 153 -5.03 10.11 12.60
C TYR A 153 -5.44 9.15 13.71
N LYS A 154 -5.60 9.66 14.95
CA LYS A 154 -6.10 8.85 16.08
C LYS A 154 -7.43 8.19 15.74
N LYS A 155 -8.38 8.95 15.17
CA LYS A 155 -9.68 8.42 14.75
C LYS A 155 -9.56 7.28 13.74
N PHE A 156 -8.57 7.31 12.84
CA PHE A 156 -8.32 6.20 11.92
C PHE A 156 -7.96 4.92 12.70
N PHE A 157 -6.99 4.99 13.62
CA PHE A 157 -6.59 3.83 14.43
C PHE A 157 -7.73 3.31 15.31
N ASP A 158 -8.47 4.21 15.98
CA ASP A 158 -9.63 3.85 16.81
C ASP A 158 -10.75 3.18 15.99
N THR A 159 -10.87 3.53 14.70
CA THR A 159 -11.85 2.91 13.80
C THR A 159 -11.34 1.54 13.33
N MET A 160 -10.09 1.44 12.91
CA MET A 160 -9.51 0.18 12.41
C MET A 160 -9.40 -0.89 13.49
N SER A 161 -9.14 -0.50 14.75
CA SER A 161 -9.04 -1.45 15.87
C SER A 161 -10.32 -2.26 16.10
N GLN A 162 -11.48 -1.71 15.73
CA GLN A 162 -12.78 -2.38 15.86
C GLN A 162 -12.92 -3.59 14.93
N TYR A 163 -12.07 -3.68 13.90
CA TYR A 163 -12.11 -4.73 12.89
C TYR A 163 -10.94 -5.72 13.00
N GLU A 164 -10.11 -5.64 14.05
CA GLU A 164 -8.95 -6.54 14.22
C GLU A 164 -9.37 -8.02 14.17
N GLY A 165 -10.53 -8.39 14.71
CA GLY A 165 -11.04 -9.76 14.66
C GLY A 165 -11.37 -10.29 13.25
N ALA A 166 -11.53 -9.42 12.25
CA ALA A 166 -11.79 -9.79 10.87
C ALA A 166 -10.51 -9.81 9.99
N MET A 167 -9.37 -9.39 10.55
CA MET A 167 -8.12 -9.18 9.82
C MET A 167 -7.07 -10.24 10.18
N PRO A 168 -6.28 -10.72 9.20
CA PRO A 168 -5.04 -11.43 9.50
C PRO A 168 -4.04 -10.56 10.26
N ASP A 169 -3.23 -11.14 11.13
CA ASP A 169 -2.22 -10.44 11.94
C ASP A 169 -1.26 -9.60 11.11
N ILE A 170 -0.94 -10.05 9.89
CA ILE A 170 -0.07 -9.32 8.99
C ILE A 170 -0.68 -7.97 8.56
N CYS A 171 -2.01 -7.89 8.43
CA CYS A 171 -2.72 -6.65 8.14
C CYS A 171 -2.81 -5.75 9.36
N ILE A 172 -2.99 -6.34 10.55
CA ILE A 172 -2.99 -5.60 11.82
C ILE A 172 -1.64 -4.92 12.02
N ARG A 173 -0.54 -5.66 11.80
CA ARG A 173 0.81 -5.08 11.81
C ARG A 173 0.95 -3.99 10.76
N HIS A 174 0.48 -4.22 9.53
CA HIS A 174 0.58 -3.25 8.44
C HIS A 174 -0.02 -1.89 8.83
N TYR A 175 -1.28 -1.84 9.25
CA TYR A 175 -1.89 -0.54 9.56
C TYR A 175 -1.32 0.11 10.82
N LYS A 176 -0.90 -0.67 11.83
CA LYS A 176 -0.28 -0.14 13.05
C LYS A 176 1.07 0.54 12.80
N HIS A 177 1.75 0.23 11.69
CA HIS A 177 3.00 0.88 11.27
C HIS A 177 2.78 2.05 10.29
N LEU A 178 1.53 2.38 9.94
CA LEU A 178 1.26 3.52 9.08
C LEU A 178 1.52 4.83 9.80
N VAL A 179 2.25 5.71 9.13
CA VAL A 179 2.49 7.08 9.58
C VAL A 179 2.22 8.06 8.44
N PRO A 180 1.85 9.32 8.74
CA PRO A 180 1.58 10.31 7.71
C PRO A 180 2.86 10.62 6.95
N ILE A 181 2.76 10.77 5.62
CA ILE A 181 3.91 10.99 4.72
C ILE A 181 4.77 12.21 5.14
N LYS A 182 4.17 13.23 5.76
CA LYS A 182 4.90 14.40 6.28
C LYS A 182 5.86 14.05 7.43
N ILE A 183 5.51 13.08 8.27
CA ILE A 183 6.32 12.66 9.42
C ILE A 183 7.61 11.97 8.96
N TYR A 184 7.56 11.14 7.92
CA TYR A 184 8.77 10.49 7.36
C TYR A 184 9.81 11.52 6.92
N SER A 185 9.38 12.61 6.29
CA SER A 185 10.33 13.65 5.90
C SER A 185 10.95 14.34 7.12
N GLU A 186 10.20 14.55 8.19
CA GLU A 186 10.67 15.22 9.40
C GLU A 186 11.65 14.36 10.21
N GLU A 187 11.33 13.07 10.42
CA GLU A 187 12.23 12.13 11.10
C GLU A 187 13.56 11.96 10.33
N ILE A 188 13.50 11.84 9.00
CA ILE A 188 14.71 11.76 8.18
C ILE A 188 15.47 13.10 8.23
N CYS A 189 14.78 14.23 8.22
CA CYS A 189 15.42 15.54 8.41
C CYS A 189 16.16 15.60 9.75
N GLU A 190 15.54 15.17 10.85
CA GLU A 190 16.18 15.12 12.17
C GLU A 190 17.41 14.23 12.18
N GLN A 191 17.34 13.04 11.57
CA GLN A 191 18.49 12.13 11.46
C GLN A 191 19.67 12.79 10.73
N ILE A 192 19.39 13.47 9.61
CA ILE A 192 20.41 14.20 8.85
C ILE A 192 20.97 15.40 9.63
N LEU A 193 20.16 16.10 10.41
CA LEU A 193 20.64 17.17 11.28
C LEU A 193 21.52 16.64 12.42
N ARG A 194 21.21 15.48 13.01
CA ARG A 194 22.11 14.83 13.98
C ARG A 194 23.45 14.43 13.36
N GLN A 195 23.43 13.92 12.12
CA GLN A 195 24.66 13.64 11.36
C GLN A 195 25.47 14.93 11.13
N LYS A 196 24.82 16.03 10.74
CA LYS A 196 25.46 17.34 10.59
C LYS A 196 26.16 17.79 11.87
N ASP A 197 25.50 17.69 13.01
CA ASP A 197 26.06 18.12 14.29
C ASP A 197 27.26 17.26 14.70
N SER A 198 27.19 15.94 14.45
CA SER A 198 28.32 15.02 14.66
C SER A 198 29.52 15.39 13.78
N ILE A 199 29.31 15.56 12.47
CA ILE A 199 30.33 15.95 11.49
C ILE A 199 30.96 17.29 11.89
N LYS A 200 30.14 18.28 12.27
CA LYS A 200 30.59 19.61 12.71
C LYS A 200 31.43 19.52 13.99
N LYS A 201 31.00 18.72 14.97
CA LYS A 201 31.70 18.53 16.24
C LYS A 201 33.08 17.91 16.05
N ASN A 202 33.24 17.08 15.02
CA ASN A 202 34.51 16.47 14.64
C ASN A 202 35.41 17.37 13.77
N GLY A 203 35.04 18.65 13.56
CA GLY A 203 35.90 19.62 12.88
C GLY A 203 35.79 19.67 11.35
N PHE A 204 34.86 18.91 10.76
CA PHE A 204 34.66 18.92 9.31
C PHE A 204 33.84 20.12 8.83
N SER A 205 34.25 20.68 7.69
CA SER A 205 33.59 21.83 7.05
C SER A 205 32.71 21.44 5.85
N HIS A 206 32.89 20.23 5.31
CA HIS A 206 32.19 19.70 4.14
C HIS A 206 31.62 18.30 4.41
N TYR A 207 30.59 17.95 3.65
CA TYR A 207 30.01 16.62 3.64
C TYR A 207 29.82 16.11 2.21
N GLU A 208 29.82 14.80 2.06
CA GLU A 208 29.48 14.10 0.82
C GLU A 208 28.08 13.50 0.94
N TYR A 209 27.27 13.61 -0.13
CA TYR A 209 25.97 12.96 -0.21
C TYR A 209 26.14 11.50 -0.64
N ILE A 210 25.62 10.57 0.15
CA ILE A 210 25.71 9.13 -0.10
C ILE A 210 24.33 8.57 -0.47
N ALA A 211 24.13 8.24 -1.74
CA ALA A 211 22.90 7.63 -2.20
C ALA A 211 22.86 6.14 -1.81
N CYS A 212 21.68 5.64 -1.43
CA CYS A 212 21.51 4.20 -1.20
C CYS A 212 21.54 3.41 -2.52
N SER A 213 21.85 2.12 -2.46
CA SER A 213 21.98 1.24 -3.63
C SER A 213 20.75 1.24 -4.55
N ASN A 214 19.55 1.29 -3.97
CA ASN A 214 18.27 1.36 -4.70
C ASN A 214 17.70 2.79 -4.72
N SER A 215 18.57 3.81 -4.86
CA SER A 215 18.17 5.21 -4.85
C SER A 215 17.35 5.61 -6.07
N CYS A 216 16.44 6.58 -5.88
CA CYS A 216 15.68 7.15 -7.00
C CYS A 216 16.58 8.04 -7.88
N PRO A 217 16.16 8.38 -9.12
CA PRO A 217 16.98 9.20 -10.02
C PRO A 217 17.44 10.54 -9.43
N LYS A 218 16.63 11.17 -8.56
CA LYS A 218 16.98 12.43 -7.90
C LYS A 218 18.13 12.26 -6.90
N CYS A 219 18.06 11.22 -6.06
CA CYS A 219 19.11 10.88 -5.11
C CYS A 219 20.41 10.48 -5.83
N LYS A 220 20.31 9.65 -6.87
CA LYS A 220 21.46 9.21 -7.66
C LYS A 220 22.18 10.39 -8.34
N ALA A 221 21.45 11.43 -8.74
CA ALA A 221 22.04 12.65 -9.28
C ALA A 221 22.82 13.49 -8.25
N LEU A 222 22.71 13.19 -6.95
CA LEU A 222 23.46 13.83 -5.88
C LEU A 222 24.57 12.95 -5.30
N ASP A 223 24.60 11.67 -5.67
CA ASP A 223 25.59 10.71 -5.16
C ASP A 223 27.02 11.18 -5.41
N GLY A 224 27.85 11.13 -4.37
CA GLY A 224 29.25 11.57 -4.39
C GLY A 224 29.45 13.09 -4.44
N LYS A 225 28.39 13.91 -4.47
CA LYS A 225 28.55 15.38 -4.48
C LYS A 225 28.93 15.89 -3.11
N ILE A 226 29.91 16.79 -3.10
CA ILE A 226 30.43 17.44 -1.90
C ILE A 226 29.78 18.82 -1.75
N PHE A 227 29.34 19.13 -0.54
CA PHE A 227 28.73 20.41 -0.19
C PHE A 227 29.30 20.99 1.11
N PRO A 228 29.32 22.32 1.27
CA PRO A 228 29.65 22.93 2.55
C PRO A 228 28.63 22.55 3.62
N LEU A 229 29.10 22.18 4.80
CA LEU A 229 28.24 21.80 5.94
C LEU A 229 27.36 22.98 6.40
N SER A 230 27.84 24.22 6.22
CA SER A 230 27.07 25.44 6.47
C SER A 230 25.84 25.59 5.57
N GLN A 231 25.84 24.96 4.40
CA GLN A 231 24.75 25.00 3.42
C GLN A 231 23.85 23.78 3.44
N LEU A 232 24.04 22.85 4.39
CA LEU A 232 23.23 21.64 4.50
C LEU A 232 21.76 22.00 4.77
N ARG A 233 20.89 21.61 3.84
CA ARG A 233 19.43 21.79 3.86
C ARG A 233 18.75 20.47 3.47
N PRO A 234 18.13 19.75 4.42
CA PRO A 234 17.35 18.55 4.13
C PRO A 234 16.28 18.84 3.06
N GLY A 235 16.12 17.92 2.11
CA GLY A 235 15.19 18.05 0.99
C GLY A 235 15.64 18.91 -0.19
N LEU A 236 16.83 19.53 -0.11
CA LEU A 236 17.39 20.32 -1.21
C LEU A 236 18.75 19.79 -1.66
N ASN A 237 19.71 19.68 -0.74
CA ASN A 237 21.05 19.16 -1.00
C ASN A 237 21.48 18.06 -0.01
N ALA A 238 20.61 17.73 0.94
CA ALA A 238 20.77 16.60 1.85
C ALA A 238 19.46 15.79 1.90
N PRO A 239 19.48 14.50 2.30
CA PRO A 239 18.25 13.72 2.46
C PRO A 239 17.27 14.40 3.43
N PRO A 240 15.94 14.16 3.32
CA PRO A 240 15.27 13.27 2.37
C PRO A 240 14.93 13.94 1.02
N MET A 241 15.31 13.33 -0.11
CA MET A 241 14.96 13.83 -1.45
C MET A 241 13.68 13.18 -2.03
N CYS A 242 13.13 12.20 -1.30
CA CYS A 242 11.92 11.46 -1.63
C CYS A 242 11.25 10.95 -0.33
N GLU A 243 10.00 10.50 -0.44
CA GLU A 243 9.14 10.13 0.70
C GLU A 243 9.70 9.01 1.58
N HIS A 244 10.49 8.08 1.01
CA HIS A 244 11.13 6.97 1.72
C HIS A 244 12.65 7.00 1.52
N CYS A 245 13.25 8.19 1.63
CA CYS A 245 14.67 8.37 1.36
C CYS A 245 15.52 7.63 2.40
N ARG A 246 16.36 6.70 1.94
CA ARG A 246 17.34 5.97 2.76
C ARG A 246 18.78 6.40 2.47
N CYS A 247 18.95 7.58 1.90
CA CYS A 247 20.26 8.17 1.63
C CYS A 247 20.81 8.82 2.90
N SER A 248 22.11 9.06 2.93
CA SER A 248 22.81 9.60 4.10
C SER A 248 23.84 10.65 3.69
N ILE A 249 24.52 11.23 4.68
CA ILE A 249 25.68 12.09 4.47
C ILE A 249 26.90 11.52 5.21
N SER A 250 28.09 11.76 4.66
CA SER A 250 29.37 11.44 5.30
C SER A 250 30.22 12.69 5.46
N ALA A 251 31.11 12.70 6.46
CA ALA A 251 32.15 13.71 6.55
C ALA A 251 33.05 13.63 5.30
N HIS A 252 33.35 14.78 4.70
CA HIS A 252 34.32 14.84 3.61
C HIS A 252 35.64 15.36 4.17
N THR A 253 36.63 14.48 4.22
CA THR A 253 38.06 14.82 4.33
C THR A 253 38.45 15.37 2.96
N GLY A 254 38.77 16.65 2.85
CA GLY A 254 39.15 17.30 1.58
C GLY A 254 40.50 16.84 1.01
N GLU A 255 40.83 15.58 1.25
CA GLU A 255 42.11 14.95 0.98
C GLU A 255 42.06 14.37 -0.42
N SER A 256 42.95 14.86 -1.27
CA SER A 256 43.34 14.12 -2.47
C SER A 256 43.91 12.76 -2.04
N GLU A 257 43.92 11.77 -2.94
CA GLU A 257 44.59 10.49 -2.70
C GLU A 257 46.03 10.71 -2.18
N GLU A 258 46.69 11.77 -2.65
CA GLU A 258 48.03 12.18 -2.24
C GLU A 258 48.09 12.65 -0.77
N ASP A 259 47.10 13.41 -0.29
CA ASP A 259 47.03 13.85 1.11
C ASP A 259 46.79 12.66 2.06
N TYR A 260 45.93 11.72 1.66
CA TYR A 260 45.66 10.50 2.42
C TYR A 260 46.89 9.60 2.52
N GLN A 261 47.61 9.42 1.41
CA GLN A 261 48.87 8.68 1.39
C GLN A 261 49.96 9.38 2.22
N ASN A 262 50.04 10.71 2.19
CA ASN A 262 50.97 11.47 3.02
C ASN A 262 50.66 11.34 4.52
N TRP A 263 49.39 11.30 4.91
CA TRP A 263 48.98 11.02 6.29
C TRP A 263 49.33 9.59 6.71
N LEU A 264 49.05 8.58 5.87
CA LEU A 264 49.42 7.19 6.14
C LEU A 264 50.94 7.01 6.30
N ASN A 265 51.73 7.73 5.51
CA ASN A 265 53.20 7.69 5.55
C ASN A 265 53.82 8.55 6.68
N SER A 266 53.00 9.24 7.49
CA SER A 266 53.45 10.07 8.61
C SER A 266 53.49 9.33 9.96
N PHE A 267 53.09 8.06 9.97
CA PHE A 267 53.25 7.10 11.08
C PHE A 267 54.39 6.13 10.81
#